data_AF-K9FAI3-F1
#
_entry.id   AF-K9FAI3-F1
#
_cell.length_a   1.000
_cell.length_b   1.000
_cell.length_c   1.000
_cell.angle_alpha   90.00
_cell.angle_beta   90.00
_cell.angle_gamma   90.00
#
_symmetry.space_group_name_H-M   'P 1'
#
loop_
_entity.id
_entity.type
_entity.pdbx_description
1 polymer ?
#
loop_
_entity_poly.entity_id
_entity_poly.type
_entity_poly.pdbx_seq_one_letter_code
_entity_poly.pdbx_strand_id
1 'polypeptide(L)'
;MAGDTAQKLAVLIDADNAMPSAARLLLAEVAKYGTAHVKRAYGNWTNTNLSGWKEELLTHSIQPIQQFAYTHGENATDSAMIIDGS
;
A
#
# COMPACT_ATOMS: atom_id res chain seq x y z
N MET A 1 15.99 24.60 17.40
CA MET A 1 14.80 24.49 16.54
C MET A 1 14.90 23.15 15.83
N ALA A 2 14.47 22.05 16.45
CA ALA A 2 14.42 20.76 15.77
C ALA A 2 13.30 20.87 14.73
N GLY A 3 13.64 20.66 13.45
CA GLY A 3 12.68 20.78 12.36
C GLY A 3 11.50 19.85 12.63
N ASP A 4 10.30 20.39 12.49
CA ASP A 4 9.07 19.61 12.38
C ASP A 4 9.13 18.86 11.06
N THR A 5 9.94 17.80 10.99
CA THR A 5 9.93 16.85 9.88
C THR A 5 8.67 16.02 10.07
N ALA A 6 7.53 16.59 9.69
CA ALA A 6 6.27 15.86 9.57
C ALA A 6 6.58 14.54 8.85
N GLN A 7 6.52 13.43 9.58
CA GLN A 7 6.95 12.15 9.06
C GLN A 7 6.08 11.81 7.85
N LYS A 8 6.69 11.84 6.67
CA LYS A 8 6.00 11.57 5.41
C LYS A 8 5.79 10.06 5.32
N LEU A 9 4.65 9.60 5.82
CA LEU A 9 4.30 8.19 5.76
C LEU A 9 3.91 7.81 4.34
N ALA A 10 4.44 6.68 3.88
CA ALA A 10 4.09 6.06 2.61
C ALA A 10 3.54 4.66 2.89
N VAL A 11 2.41 4.34 2.27
CA VAL A 11 1.72 3.05 2.38
C VAL A 11 1.73 2.42 1.00
N LEU A 12 2.42 1.29 0.89
CA LEU A 12 2.49 0.46 -0.31
C LEU A 12 1.82 -0.87 0.03
N ILE A 13 0.82 -1.25 -0.76
CA ILE A 13 -0.01 -2.43 -0.55
C ILE A 13 0.17 -3.35 -1.74
N ASP A 14 0.43 -4.63 -1.51
CA ASP A 14 0.36 -5.67 -2.53
C ASP A 14 -1.09 -6.18 -2.58
N ALA A 15 -1.88 -5.72 -3.54
CA ALA A 15 -3.30 -6.03 -3.66
C ALA A 15 -3.57 -7.43 -4.21
N ASP A 16 -2.62 -8.04 -4.92
CA ASP A 16 -2.73 -9.43 -5.40
C ASP A 16 -2.60 -10.43 -4.25
N ASN A 17 -1.82 -10.10 -3.21
CA ASN A 17 -1.60 -10.96 -2.05
C ASN A 17 -2.38 -10.54 -0.80
N ALA A 18 -2.93 -9.31 -0.76
CA ALA A 18 -3.72 -8.83 0.37
C ALA A 18 -5.24 -8.88 0.10
N MET A 19 -6.01 -9.00 1.18
CA MET A 19 -7.46 -8.83 1.13
C MET A 19 -7.83 -7.34 1.23
N PRO A 20 -8.88 -6.86 0.53
CA PRO A 20 -9.33 -5.47 0.61
C PRO A 20 -9.60 -5.01 2.06
N SER A 21 -10.20 -5.89 2.87
CA SER A 21 -10.50 -5.63 4.29
C SER A 21 -9.27 -5.34 5.15
N ALA A 22 -8.10 -5.87 4.79
CA ALA A 22 -6.85 -5.63 5.50
C ALA A 22 -6.32 -4.20 5.27
N ALA A 23 -6.59 -3.61 4.10
CA ALA A 23 -6.17 -2.24 3.77
C ALA A 23 -6.79 -1.21 4.73
N ARG A 24 -8.07 -1.41 5.08
CA ARG A 24 -8.76 -0.55 6.04
C ARG A 24 -8.10 -0.55 7.41
N LEU A 25 -7.78 -1.73 7.94
CA LEU A 25 -7.12 -1.86 9.25
C LEU A 25 -5.71 -1.26 9.21
N LEU A 26 -4.96 -1.53 8.15
CA LEU A 26 -3.63 -0.97 7.94
C LEU A 26 -3.66 0.56 7.93
N LEU A 27 -4.56 1.17 7.15
CA LEU A 27 -4.66 2.62 7.04
C LEU A 27 -5.15 3.27 8.34
N ALA A 28 -6.05 2.61 9.08
CA ALA A 28 -6.48 3.07 10.39
C ALA A 28 -5.33 3.05 11.41
N GLU A 29 -4.44 2.06 11.32
CA GLU A 29 -3.24 1.98 12.15
C GLU A 29 -2.23 3.06 11.76
N VAL A 30 -1.94 3.21 10.47
CA VAL A 30 -1.03 4.26 9.96
C VAL A 30 -1.50 5.66 10.36
N ALA A 31 -2.80 5.91 10.35
CA ALA A 31 -3.39 7.18 10.77
C ALA A 31 -3.07 7.57 12.23
N LYS A 32 -2.72 6.60 13.09
CA LYS A 32 -2.29 6.87 14.48
C LYS A 32 -0.89 7.49 14.54
N TYR A 33 -0.04 7.21 13.56
CA TYR A 33 1.35 7.70 13.49
C TYR A 33 1.47 8.97 12.62
N GLY A 34 0.44 9.28 11.82
CA GLY A 34 0.39 10.48 11.00
C GLY A 34 -0.41 10.28 9.72
N THR A 35 -0.34 11.27 8.83
CA THR A 35 -1.04 11.21 7.54
C THR A 35 -0.17 10.52 6.50
N ALA A 36 -0.67 9.42 5.93
CA ALA A 36 -0.05 8.80 4.75
C ALA A 36 -0.17 9.74 3.54
N HIS A 37 0.96 10.28 3.10
CA HIS A 37 1.05 11.14 1.92
C HIS A 37 1.00 10.34 0.62
N VAL A 38 1.53 9.11 0.65
CA VAL A 38 1.52 8.20 -0.49
C VAL A 38 0.75 6.96 -0.10
N LYS A 39 -0.27 6.62 -0.88
CA LYS A 39 -1.07 5.39 -0.72
C LYS A 39 -1.17 4.72 -2.08
N ARG A 40 -0.51 3.58 -2.24
CA ARG A 40 -0.48 2.84 -3.51
C ARG A 40 -0.81 1.38 -3.29
N ALA A 41 -1.62 0.83 -4.18
CA ALA A 41 -1.92 -0.59 -4.23
C ALA A 41 -1.39 -1.16 -5.54
N TYR A 42 -0.49 -2.14 -5.47
CA TYR A 42 0.12 -2.82 -6.60
C TYR A 42 -0.63 -4.11 -6.84
N GLY A 43 -1.08 -4.31 -8.06
CA GLY A 43 -1.65 -5.60 -8.42
C GLY A 43 -2.10 -5.65 -9.87
N ASN A 44 -2.58 -6.82 -10.27
CA ASN A 44 -3.08 -7.03 -11.60
C ASN A 44 -4.56 -6.64 -11.72
N TRP A 45 -4.83 -5.35 -11.97
CA TRP A 45 -6.18 -4.80 -12.11
C TRP A 45 -6.95 -5.29 -13.33
N THR A 46 -6.30 -6.03 -14.23
CA THR A 46 -6.99 -6.73 -15.33
C THR A 46 -7.68 -8.02 -14.85
N ASN A 47 -7.31 -8.53 -13.67
CA ASN A 47 -7.89 -9.74 -13.09
C ASN A 47 -9.16 -9.41 -12.28
N THR A 48 -10.17 -10.28 -12.34
CA THR A 48 -11.45 -10.11 -11.63
C THR A 48 -11.32 -10.28 -10.13
N ASN A 49 -10.27 -10.97 -9.65
CA ASN A 49 -10.00 -11.19 -8.23
C ASN A 49 -9.81 -9.89 -7.42
N LEU A 50 -9.42 -8.79 -8.07
CA LEU A 50 -9.26 -7.48 -7.42
C LEU A 50 -10.52 -6.63 -7.41
N SER A 51 -11.67 -7.16 -7.84
CA SER A 51 -12.92 -6.38 -7.90
C SER A 51 -13.35 -5.81 -6.54
N GLY A 52 -13.07 -6.51 -5.44
CA GLY A 52 -13.37 -6.06 -4.08
C GLY A 52 -12.52 -4.88 -3.60
N TRP A 53 -11.40 -4.58 -4.27
CA TRP A 53 -10.56 -3.44 -3.94
C TRP A 53 -11.12 -2.11 -4.43
N LYS A 54 -12.04 -2.10 -5.41
CA LYS A 54 -12.55 -0.85 -6.01
C LYS A 54 -13.14 0.11 -4.96
N GLU A 55 -13.89 -0.42 -4.01
CA GLU A 55 -14.49 0.38 -2.93
C GLU A 55 -13.41 0.96 -2.00
N GLU A 56 -12.44 0.14 -1.59
CA GLU A 56 -11.33 0.53 -0.71
C GLU A 56 -10.43 1.58 -1.36
N LEU A 57 -10.11 1.40 -2.65
CA LEU A 57 -9.29 2.35 -3.43
C LEU A 57 -9.92 3.74 -3.45
N LEU A 58 -11.23 3.81 -3.71
CA LEU A 58 -11.97 5.08 -3.74
C LEU A 58 -12.11 5.69 -2.35
N THR A 59 -12.57 4.88 -1.38
CA THR A 59 -12.83 5.32 0.01
C THR A 59 -11.57 5.89 0.65
N HIS A 60 -10.43 5.26 0.42
CA HIS A 60 -9.18 5.64 1.07
C HIS A 60 -8.25 6.45 0.16
N SER A 61 -8.68 6.80 -1.05
CA SER A 61 -7.84 7.48 -2.06
C SER A 61 -6.49 6.78 -2.26
N ILE A 62 -6.54 5.45 -2.38
CA ILE A 62 -5.38 4.62 -2.68
C ILE A 62 -5.24 4.58 -4.19
N GLN A 63 -4.05 4.90 -4.69
CA GLN A 63 -3.78 4.88 -6.12
C GLN A 63 -3.51 3.43 -6.58
N PRO A 64 -4.32 2.86 -7.48
CA PRO A 64 -4.01 1.57 -8.08
C PRO A 64 -2.82 1.70 -9.04
N ILE A 65 -1.85 0.81 -8.91
CA ILE A 65 -0.70 0.67 -9.79
C ILE A 65 -0.80 -0.71 -10.44
N GLN A 66 -0.93 -0.74 -11.77
CA GLN A 66 -0.92 -2.01 -12.52
C GLN A 66 0.45 -2.65 -12.42
N GLN A 67 0.49 -3.82 -11.80
CA GLN A 67 1.67 -4.67 -11.84
C GLN A 67 1.60 -5.48 -13.13
N PHE A 68 2.55 -5.25 -14.03
CA PHE A 68 2.76 -6.15 -15.16
C PHE A 68 3.56 -7.33 -14.62
N ALA A 69 3.06 -8.54 -14.82
CA ALA A 69 3.76 -9.77 -14.43
C ALA A 69 5.04 -9.90 -15.26
N TYR A 70 6.15 -9.33 -14.77
CA TYR A 70 7.47 -9.71 -15.21
C TYR A 70 7.78 -11.04 -14.50
N THR A 71 7.65 -12.12 -15.26
CA THR A 71 7.98 -13.51 -14.90
C THR A 71 7.21 -14.15 -13.75
N HIS A 72 6.48 -15.19 -14.14
CA HIS A 72 5.91 -16.24 -13.29
C HIS A 72 7.06 -16.91 -12.52
N GLY A 73 7.41 -16.44 -11.31
CA GLY A 73 8.38 -17.17 -10.48
C GLY A 73 9.26 -16.41 -9.49
N GLU A 74 9.16 -15.09 -9.33
CA GLU A 74 9.92 -14.41 -8.27
C GLU A 74 9.02 -13.96 -7.12
N ASN A 75 9.35 -14.51 -5.95
CA ASN A 75 8.91 -14.09 -4.62
C ASN A 75 9.15 -12.59 -4.44
N ALA A 76 8.21 -11.73 -4.84
CA ALA A 76 8.26 -10.30 -4.54
C ALA A 76 7.89 -9.99 -3.06
N THR A 77 7.91 -11.01 -2.20
CA THR A 77 7.95 -10.83 -0.75
C THR A 77 9.41 -10.74 -0.31
N ASP A 78 10.11 -9.69 -0.76
CA ASP A 78 11.35 -9.30 -0.10
C ASP A 78 11.27 -7.81 0.27
N SER A 79 10.77 -7.61 1.49
CA SER A 79 11.40 -6.74 2.48
C SER A 79 11.78 -5.33 2.02
N ALA A 80 10.81 -4.43 1.88
CA ALA A 80 11.08 -3.00 1.99
C ALA A 80 10.50 -2.43 3.30
N MET A 81 10.91 -3.03 4.43
CA MET A 81 10.76 -2.44 5.75
C MET A 81 12.12 -2.37 6.44
N ILE A 82 13.01 -1.53 5.90
CA ILE A 82 14.14 -1.01 6.68
C ILE A 82 13.75 0.42 7.03
N ILE A 83 13.20 0.56 8.25
CA ILE A 83 13.13 1.84 8.95
C ILE A 83 14.52 2.01 9.56
N ASP A 84 15.43 2.70 8.86
CA ASP A 84 16.61 3.25 9.53
C ASP A 84 16.21 4.59 10.14
N GLY A 85 16.08 4.58 11.46
CA GLY A 85 16.13 5.78 12.26
C GLY A 85 17.58 6.01 12.65
N SER A 86 18.22 6.99 12.03
CA SER A 86 19.36 7.71 12.60
C SER A 86 19.41 9.15 12.12
#